data_AF-A0A971VMH2-F1
#
_entry.id   AF-A0A971VMH2-F1
#
_cell.length_a   1.000
_cell.length_b   1.000
_cell.length_c   1.000
_cell.angle_alpha   90.00
_cell.angle_beta   90.00
_cell.angle_gamma   90.00
#
_symmetry.space_group_name_H-M   'P 1'
#
loop_
_entity.id
_entity.type
_entity.pdbx_description
1 polymer ?
#
loop_
_entity_poly.entity_id
_entity_poly.type
_entity_poly.pdbx_seq_one_letter_code
_entity_poly.pdbx_strand_id
1 'polypeptide(L)' 'MDNNTVNNGIFSNYPDVVDVEQLSVMLGISTKTAYKLLQDGSIQHIKIGRTYKIPKINVLRFIGLCA' A
#
# COMPACT_ATOMS: atom_id res chain seq x y z
N MET A 1 22.69 -13.93 -14.31
CA MET A 1 21.57 -14.26 -13.41
C MET A 1 21.34 -13.09 -12.48
N ASP A 2 20.33 -12.31 -12.83
CA ASP A 2 19.35 -11.58 -12.02
C ASP A 2 19.85 -10.77 -10.83
N ASN A 3 19.98 -9.45 -11.04
CA ASN A 3 20.35 -8.42 -10.07
C ASN A 3 19.27 -8.17 -8.98
N ASN A 4 18.50 -9.19 -8.58
CA ASN A 4 17.32 -9.08 -7.73
C ASN A 4 17.55 -9.60 -6.29
N THR A 5 18.78 -9.51 -5.79
CA THR A 5 19.14 -9.97 -4.43
C THR A 5 19.46 -8.79 -3.50
N VAL A 6 18.65 -7.72 -3.45
CA VAL A 6 18.75 -6.74 -2.35
C VAL A 6 17.44 -5.97 -2.07
N ASN A 7 16.29 -6.65 -2.02
CA ASN A 7 15.08 -6.06 -1.42
C ASN A 7 14.52 -7.07 -0.41
N ASN A 8 15.18 -7.20 0.75
CA ASN A 8 14.70 -8.02 1.86
C ASN A 8 13.79 -7.19 2.79
N GLY A 9 12.75 -6.57 2.21
CA GLY A 9 11.78 -5.72 2.91
C GLY A 9 10.41 -6.40 3.00
N ILE A 10 9.62 -6.03 4.01
CA ILE A 10 8.29 -6.62 4.30
C ILE A 10 7.34 -6.57 3.09
N PHE A 11 7.54 -5.62 2.15
CA PHE A 11 6.68 -5.39 0.99
C PHE A 11 7.38 -5.45 -0.38
N SER A 12 8.47 -6.21 -0.48
CA SER A 12 9.23 -6.33 -1.74
C SER A 12 8.43 -6.91 -2.90
N ASN A 13 7.50 -7.82 -2.60
CA ASN A 13 6.70 -8.53 -3.62
C ASN A 13 5.51 -7.70 -4.13
N TYR A 14 5.28 -6.51 -3.58
CA TYR A 14 4.21 -5.62 -4.03
C TYR A 14 4.74 -4.64 -5.09
N PRO A 15 3.92 -4.20 -6.05
CA PRO A 15 4.30 -3.11 -6.94
C PRO A 15 4.45 -1.78 -6.18
N ASP A 16 5.08 -0.78 -6.80
CA ASP A 16 5.25 0.56 -6.20
C ASP A 16 3.93 1.30 -6.01
N VAL A 17 2.91 0.95 -6.81
CA VAL A 17 1.54 1.42 -6.66
C VAL A 17 0.65 0.21 -6.47
N VAL A 18 -0.01 0.14 -5.32
CA VAL A 18 -0.92 -0.94 -4.96
C VAL A 18 -2.38 -0.50 -5.07
N ASP A 19 -3.28 -1.48 -5.18
CA ASP A 19 -4.72 -1.27 -5.05
C ASP A 19 -5.22 -1.57 -3.63
N VAL A 20 -6.53 -1.46 -3.42
CA VAL A 20 -7.16 -1.66 -2.11
C VAL A 20 -7.09 -3.11 -1.64
N GLU A 21 -7.14 -4.07 -2.56
CA GLU A 21 -7.07 -5.50 -2.22
C GLU A 21 -5.65 -5.83 -1.73
N GLN A 22 -4.64 -5.34 -2.43
CA GLN A 22 -3.25 -5.46 -2.00
C GLN A 22 -3.01 -4.73 -0.68
N LEU A 23 -3.51 -3.51 -0.51
CA LEU A 23 -3.42 -2.77 0.76
C LEU A 23 -4.03 -3.55 1.93
N SER A 24 -5.18 -4.18 1.70
CA SER A 24 -5.88 -5.03 2.68
C SER A 24 -4.99 -6.17 3.15
N VAL A 25 -4.31 -6.86 2.23
CA VAL A 25 -3.37 -7.94 2.54
C VAL A 25 -2.12 -7.40 3.23
N MET A 26 -1.56 -6.27 2.76
CA MET A 26 -0.37 -5.64 3.35
C MET A 26 -0.57 -5.25 4.81
N LEU A 27 -1.76 -4.76 5.17
CA LEU A 27 -2.08 -4.31 6.53
C LEU A 27 -2.75 -5.41 7.38
N GLY A 28 -3.11 -6.55 6.79
CA GLY A 28 -3.82 -7.63 7.50
C GLY A 28 -5.23 -7.24 7.96
N ILE A 29 -5.89 -6.32 7.23
CA ILE A 29 -7.25 -5.83 7.54
C ILE A 29 -8.24 -6.25 6.47
N SER A 30 -9.54 -6.12 6.74
CA SER A 30 -10.56 -6.32 5.72
C SER A 30 -10.52 -5.23 4.63
N THR A 31 -10.95 -5.56 3.41
CA THR A 31 -11.03 -4.59 2.31
C THR A 31 -11.96 -3.43 2.65
N LYS A 32 -13.04 -3.68 3.40
CA LYS A 32 -13.95 -2.64 3.91
C LYS A 32 -13.23 -1.65 4.83
N THR A 33 -12.37 -2.15 5.72
CA THR A 33 -11.54 -1.32 6.59
C THR A 33 -10.51 -0.54 5.78
N ALA A 34 -9.88 -1.17 4.78
CA ALA A 34 -8.95 -0.50 3.88
C ALA A 34 -9.62 0.64 3.11
N TYR A 35 -10.83 0.43 2.56
CA TYR A 35 -11.62 1.47 1.94
C TYR A 35 -11.94 2.62 2.91
N LYS A 36 -12.29 2.30 4.16
CA LYS A 36 -12.57 3.31 5.18
C LYS A 36 -11.34 4.18 5.46
N LEU A 37 -10.16 3.58 5.63
CA LEU A 37 -8.90 4.33 5.81
C LEU A 37 -8.58 5.27 4.65
N LEU A 38 -8.88 4.84 3.42
CA LEU A 38 -8.69 5.68 2.23
C LEU A 38 -9.73 6.80 2.16
N GLN A 39 -11.00 6.51 2.47
CA GLN A 39 -12.07 7.51 2.49
C GLN A 39 -11.86 8.56 3.58
N ASP A 40 -11.37 8.14 4.75
CA ASP A 40 -11.05 9.00 5.89
C ASP A 40 -9.74 9.78 5.66
N GLY A 41 -9.02 9.54 4.56
CA GLY A 41 -7.76 10.21 4.23
C GLY A 41 -6.58 9.81 5.13
N SER A 42 -6.72 8.73 5.92
CA SER A 42 -5.68 8.25 6.84
C SER A 42 -4.44 7.76 6.10
N ILE A 43 -4.59 7.30 4.85
CA ILE A 43 -3.50 6.91 3.95
C ILE A 43 -3.58 7.76 2.69
N GLN A 44 -2.49 8.45 2.37
CA GLN A 44 -2.41 9.25 1.14
C GLN A 44 -2.52 8.34 -0.09
N HIS A 45 -3.36 8.74 -1.04
CA HIS A 45 -3.70 7.95 -2.21
C HIS A 45 -4.12 8.84 -3.38
N ILE A 46 -4.20 8.24 -4.56
CA ILE A 46 -4.74 8.86 -5.77
C ILE A 46 -6.01 8.10 -6.15
N LYS A 47 -7.12 8.81 -6.30
CA LYS A 47 -8.37 8.23 -6.77
C LYS A 47 -8.53 8.52 -8.26
N ILE A 48 -8.61 7.48 -9.07
CA ILE A 48 -8.83 7.56 -10.53
C ILE A 48 -10.16 6.89 -10.83
N GLY A 49 -11.18 7.71 -11.10
CA GLY A 49 -12.56 7.23 -11.26
C GLY A 49 -13.04 6.51 -9.99
N ARG A 50 -13.31 5.20 -10.12
CA ARG A 50 -13.79 4.34 -9.01
C ARG A 50 -12.67 3.58 -8.31
N THR A 51 -11.44 3.69 -8.79
CA THR A 51 -10.30 2.90 -8.30
C THR A 51 -9.37 3.77 -7.45
N TYR A 52 -8.88 3.20 -6.35
CA TYR A 52 -7.83 3.80 -5.54
C TYR A 52 -6.47 3.24 -5.97
N LYS A 53 -5.50 4.13 -6.09
CA LYS A 53 -4.09 3.82 -6.33
C LYS A 53 -3.28 4.36 -5.17
N ILE A 54 -2.56 3.48 -4.48
CA ILE A 54 -1.87 3.78 -3.24
C ILE A 54 -0.37 3.57 -3.48
N PRO A 55 0.44 4.63 -3.47
CA PRO A 55 1.88 4.48 -3.49
C PRO A 55 2.36 3.69 -2.26
N LYS A 56 3.22 2.69 -2.46
CA LYS A 56 3.79 1.85 -1.39
C LYS A 56 4.42 2.68 -0.28
N ILE A 57 5.08 3.78 -0.65
CA ILE A 57 5.68 4.73 0.31
C ILE A 57 4.66 5.31 1.29
N ASN A 58 3.42 5.53 0.87
CA ASN A 58 2.36 6.05 1.74
C ASN A 58 1.86 4.99 2.71
N VAL A 59 1.87 3.71 2.31
CA VAL A 59 1.59 2.59 3.22
C VAL A 59 2.69 2.46 4.27
N LEU A 60 3.95 2.55 3.85
CA LEU A 60 5.11 2.54 4.76
C LEU A 60 5.07 3.70 5.76
N ARG A 61 4.71 4.91 5.30
CA ARG A 61 4.50 6.08 6.15
C ARG A 61 3.39 5.85 7.18
N PHE A 62 2.27 5.25 6.77
CA PHE A 62 1.14 4.96 7.66
C PHE A 62 1.52 4.01 8.80
N ILE A 63 2.32 2.98 8.53
CA ILE A 63 2.79 2.04 9.56
C ILE A 63 4.05 2.51 10.32
N GLY A 64 4.53 3.72 10.05
CA GLY A 64 5.67 4.33 10.76
C GLY A 64 7.06 3.87 10.31
N LEU A 65 7.19 3.24 9.15
CA LEU A 65 8.50 2.81 8.61
C LEU A 65 9.23 3.89 7.80
N CYS A 66 8.60 5.05 7.55
CA CYS A 66 9.23 6.17 6.84
C CYS A 66 8.66 7.50 7.36
N ALA A 67 9.54 8.45 7.71
CA ALA A 67 9.20 9.81 8.13
C ALA A 67 9.53 10.80 7.02
#